data_AF-A0A7S2QZR0-F1
#
_entry.id   AF-A0A7S2QZR0-F1
#
_cell.length_a   1.000
_cell.length_b   1.000
_cell.length_c   1.000
_cell.angle_alpha   90.00
_cell.angle_beta   90.00
_cell.angle_gamma   90.00
#
_symmetry.space_group_name_H-M   'P 1'
#
loop_
_entity.id
_entity.type
_entity.pdbx_description
1 polymer ?
#
loop_
_entity_poly.entity_id
_entity_poly.type
_entity_poly.pdbx_seq_one_letter_code
_entity_poly.pdbx_strand_id
1 'polypeptide(L)'
;MDAVRARCARGKADGDAMYDVERYIAACAAYDDAVAAIEEALVLTNEEEEEESRSFWMRKMCVVKANRAACLNKRQMPKEAIEDCDCVIAHGGVCAPEVVVKAFYRRGCAFERMG
;
A
#
# COMPACT_ATOMS: atom_id res chain seq x y z
N MET A 1 6.92 7.50 17.63
CA MET A 1 6.56 7.76 16.22
C MET A 1 7.73 7.65 15.24
N ASP A 2 8.94 8.09 15.55
CA ASP A 2 10.07 8.06 14.59
C ASP A 2 10.49 6.66 14.15
N ALA A 3 10.52 5.69 15.06
CA ALA A 3 10.83 4.30 14.73
C ALA A 3 9.82 3.70 13.73
N VAL A 4 8.53 3.99 13.91
CA VAL A 4 7.45 3.54 13.02
C VAL A 4 7.56 4.18 11.64
N ARG A 5 7.85 5.49 11.59
CA ARG A 5 8.13 6.21 10.33
C ARG A 5 9.33 5.60 9.59
N ALA A 6 10.41 5.32 10.31
CA ALA A 6 11.60 4.71 9.72
C ALA A 6 11.33 3.28 9.21
N ARG A 7 10.56 2.48 9.95
CA ARG A 7 10.15 1.12 9.52
C ARG A 7 9.29 1.17 8.26
N CYS A 8 8.25 2.00 8.23
CA CYS A 8 7.41 2.20 7.05
C CYS A 8 8.23 2.64 5.83
N ALA A 9 9.13 3.61 6.00
CA ALA A 9 9.98 4.11 4.92
C ALA A 9 10.93 3.02 4.37
N ARG A 10 11.55 2.23 5.26
CA ARG A 10 12.42 1.11 4.86
C ARG A 10 11.64 0.02 4.14
N GLY A 11 10.53 -0.48 4.71
CA GLY A 11 9.72 -1.52 4.07
C GLY A 11 9.22 -1.11 2.68
N LYS A 12 8.85 0.16 2.49
CA LYS A 12 8.49 0.71 1.17
C LYS A 12 9.70 0.72 0.22
N ALA A 13 10.85 1.23 0.66
CA ALA A 13 12.05 1.31 -0.18
C ALA A 13 12.59 -0.07 -0.58
N ASP A 14 12.62 -1.01 0.36
CA ASP A 14 13.02 -2.40 0.13
C ASP A 14 12.02 -3.10 -0.81
N GLY A 15 10.71 -2.82 -0.63
CA GLY A 15 9.66 -3.30 -1.52
C GLY A 15 9.83 -2.83 -2.96
N ASP A 16 10.12 -1.54 -3.16
CA ASP A 16 10.39 -0.99 -4.50
C ASP A 16 11.66 -1.62 -5.10
N ALA A 17 12.75 -1.68 -4.33
CA ALA A 17 14.02 -2.24 -4.80
C ALA A 17 13.88 -3.72 -5.21
N MET A 18 13.13 -4.52 -4.44
CA MET A 18 12.85 -5.92 -4.78
C MET A 18 11.89 -6.04 -5.97
N TYR A 19 10.96 -5.11 -6.14
CA TYR A 19 10.07 -5.09 -7.29
C TYR A 19 10.83 -4.82 -8.60
N ASP A 20 11.75 -3.86 -8.58
CA ASP A 20 12.56 -3.47 -9.75
C ASP A 20 13.43 -4.61 -10.28
N VAL A 21 13.88 -5.53 -9.40
CA VAL A 21 14.62 -6.74 -9.76
C VAL A 21 13.74 -7.99 -9.87
N GLU A 22 12.43 -7.81 -10.01
CA GLU A 22 11.42 -8.85 -10.20
C GLU A 22 11.34 -9.92 -9.08
N ARG A 23 11.85 -9.60 -7.89
CA ARG A 23 11.75 -10.45 -6.70
C ARG A 23 10.43 -10.25 -5.99
N TYR A 24 9.32 -10.56 -6.66
CA TYR A 24 7.98 -10.20 -6.21
C TYR A 24 7.60 -10.80 -4.84
N ILE A 25 8.04 -12.02 -4.49
CA ILE A 25 7.77 -12.57 -3.15
C ILE A 25 8.40 -11.70 -2.06
N ALA A 26 9.67 -11.29 -2.24
CA ALA A 26 10.37 -10.43 -1.31
C ALA A 26 9.79 -9.01 -1.28
N ALA A 27 9.41 -8.48 -2.46
CA ALA A 27 8.77 -7.17 -2.55
C ALA A 27 7.46 -7.11 -1.76
N CYS A 28 6.60 -8.11 -1.92
CA CYS A 28 5.35 -8.19 -1.17
C CYS A 28 5.60 -8.28 0.36
N ALA A 29 6.57 -9.09 0.80
CA ALA A 29 6.91 -9.18 2.24
C ALA A 29 7.41 -7.83 2.82
N ALA A 30 8.18 -7.07 2.06
CA ALA A 30 8.64 -5.74 2.49
C ALA A 30 7.48 -4.71 2.52
N TYR A 31 6.55 -4.78 1.55
CA TYR A 31 5.34 -3.97 1.60
C TYR A 31 4.42 -4.36 2.76
N ASP A 32 4.32 -5.65 3.11
CA ASP A 32 3.56 -6.10 4.28
C ASP A 32 4.12 -5.51 5.58
N ASP A 33 5.45 -5.45 5.73
CA ASP A 33 6.08 -4.78 6.87
C ASP A 33 5.77 -3.27 6.92
N ALA A 34 5.76 -2.61 5.75
CA ALA A 34 5.38 -1.20 5.67
C ALA A 34 3.89 -0.98 6.00
N VAL A 35 2.99 -1.86 5.56
CA VAL A 35 1.56 -1.81 5.91
C VAL A 35 1.38 -1.99 7.41
N ALA A 36 2.01 -3.00 8.02
CA ALA A 36 1.92 -3.26 9.45
C ALA A 36 2.42 -2.07 10.29
N ALA A 37 3.50 -1.42 9.87
CA ALA A 37 3.98 -0.20 10.51
C ALA A 37 2.98 0.97 10.41
N ILE A 38 2.27 1.10 9.29
CA ILE A 38 1.25 2.14 9.13
C ILE A 38 0.02 1.83 9.99
N GLU A 39 -0.40 0.57 10.04
CA GLU A 39 -1.50 0.13 10.91
C GLU A 39 -1.18 0.39 12.39
N GLU A 40 0.04 0.08 12.82
CA GLU A 40 0.54 0.41 14.15
C GLU A 40 0.47 1.93 14.40
N ALA A 41 0.94 2.75 13.46
CA ALA A 41 0.86 4.21 13.59
C ALA A 41 -0.58 4.73 13.68
N LEU A 42 -1.50 4.17 12.88
CA LEU A 42 -2.91 4.56 12.89
C LEU A 42 -3.61 4.21 14.21
N VAL A 43 -3.20 3.12 14.87
CA VAL A 43 -3.69 2.74 16.20
C VAL A 43 -3.11 3.66 17.27
N LEU A 44 -1.84 4.04 17.15
CA LEU A 44 -1.18 4.97 18.08
C LEU A 44 -1.67 6.42 17.93
N THR A 45 -2.24 6.76 16.78
CA THR A 45 -2.84 8.07 16.54
C THR A 45 -4.19 8.13 17.27
N ASN A 46 -4.22 8.72 18.47
CA ASN A 46 -5.46 8.90 19.25
C ASN A 46 -6.46 9.82 18.52
N GLU A 47 -7.75 9.76 18.91
CA GLU A 47 -8.82 10.61 18.31
C GLU A 47 -8.56 12.13 18.44
N GLU A 48 -7.74 12.55 19.40
CA GLU A 48 -7.34 13.95 19.61
C GLU A 48 -6.09 14.35 18.79
N GLU A 49 -5.35 13.40 18.21
CA GLU A 49 -4.24 13.72 17.31
C GLU A 49 -4.76 14.15 15.94
N GLU A 50 -4.33 15.35 15.54
CA GLU A 50 -4.77 16.14 14.39
C GLU A 50 -5.06 15.30 13.14
N GLU A 51 -6.21 15.56 12.51
CA GLU A 51 -6.67 14.97 11.23
C GLU A 51 -5.55 14.87 10.16
N GLU A 52 -4.56 15.77 10.24
CA GLU A 52 -3.37 15.79 9.43
C GLU A 52 -2.45 14.55 9.63
N SER A 53 -2.25 14.08 10.85
CA SER A 53 -1.46 12.87 11.15
C SER A 53 -2.12 11.62 10.60
N ARG A 54 -3.43 11.48 10.77
CA ARG A 54 -4.20 10.37 10.18
C ARG A 54 -4.15 10.43 8.66
N SER A 55 -4.36 11.60 8.07
CA SER A 55 -4.25 11.82 6.62
C SER A 55 -2.86 11.52 6.08
N PHE A 56 -1.80 11.85 6.82
CA PHE A 56 -0.43 11.48 6.48
C PHE A 56 -0.25 9.97 6.38
N TRP A 57 -0.70 9.22 7.38
CA TRP A 57 -0.57 7.76 7.38
C TRP A 57 -1.44 7.09 6.32
N MET A 58 -2.65 7.60 6.09
CA MET A 58 -3.50 7.10 5.02
C MET A 58 -2.92 7.36 3.62
N ARG A 59 -2.25 8.50 3.40
CA ARG A 59 -1.48 8.75 2.16
C ARG A 59 -0.41 7.71 1.95
N LYS A 60 0.35 7.37 3.00
CA LYS A 60 1.38 6.32 2.93
C LYS A 60 0.77 4.95 2.68
N MET A 61 -0.35 4.62 3.34
CA MET A 61 -1.08 3.36 3.16
C MET A 61 -1.48 3.19 1.69
N CYS A 62 -2.06 4.22 1.08
CA CYS A 62 -2.49 4.16 -0.32
C CYS A 62 -1.33 3.88 -1.28
N VAL A 63 -0.19 4.53 -1.09
CA VAL A 63 1.00 4.31 -1.95
C VAL A 63 1.51 2.88 -1.80
N VAL A 64 1.67 2.39 -0.56
CA VAL A 64 2.20 1.05 -0.28
C VAL A 64 1.25 -0.02 -0.81
N LYS A 65 -0.06 0.09 -0.54
CA LYS A 65 -1.07 -0.87 -1.05
C LYS A 65 -1.17 -0.86 -2.56
N ALA A 66 -1.07 0.31 -3.21
CA ALA A 66 -1.04 0.35 -4.67
C ALA A 66 0.17 -0.45 -5.21
N ASN A 67 1.36 -0.27 -4.64
CA ASN A 67 2.55 -0.99 -5.06
C ASN A 67 2.47 -2.49 -4.74
N ARG A 68 1.94 -2.86 -3.57
CA ARG A 68 1.67 -4.26 -3.22
C ARG A 68 0.67 -4.91 -4.17
N ALA A 69 -0.39 -4.22 -4.58
CA ALA A 69 -1.31 -4.71 -5.61
C ALA A 69 -0.62 -4.98 -6.97
N ALA A 70 0.39 -4.18 -7.33
CA ALA A 70 1.20 -4.44 -8.52
C ALA A 70 2.00 -5.75 -8.37
N CYS A 71 2.61 -5.96 -7.20
CA CYS A 71 3.32 -7.18 -6.84
C CYS A 71 2.40 -8.41 -6.83
N LEU A 72 1.22 -8.29 -6.20
CA LEU A 72 0.22 -9.36 -6.12
C LEU A 72 -0.31 -9.76 -7.50
N ASN A 73 -0.52 -8.80 -8.39
CA ASN A 73 -0.83 -9.09 -9.79
C ASN A 73 0.27 -9.91 -10.49
N LYS A 74 1.55 -9.58 -10.28
CA LYS A 74 2.68 -10.36 -10.81
C LYS A 74 2.74 -11.77 -10.21
N ARG A 75 2.34 -11.92 -8.95
CA ARG A 75 2.27 -13.20 -8.23
C ARG A 75 1.01 -14.03 -8.52
N GLN A 76 0.11 -13.56 -9.37
CA GLN A 76 -1.17 -14.22 -9.65
C GLN A 76 -2.05 -14.39 -8.40
N MET A 77 -2.06 -13.37 -7.54
CA MET A 77 -2.90 -13.29 -6.34
C MET A 77 -3.97 -12.20 -6.52
N PRO A 78 -5.00 -12.45 -7.36
CA PRO A 78 -5.91 -11.40 -7.80
C PRO A 78 -6.85 -10.90 -6.69
N LYS A 79 -7.25 -11.76 -5.73
CA LYS A 79 -8.18 -11.38 -4.66
C LYS A 79 -7.54 -10.35 -3.74
N GLU A 80 -6.32 -10.62 -3.30
CA GLU A 80 -5.54 -9.73 -2.45
C GLU A 80 -5.17 -8.44 -3.19
N ALA A 81 -4.89 -8.51 -4.50
CA ALA A 81 -4.65 -7.32 -5.32
C ALA A 81 -5.91 -6.42 -5.40
N ILE A 82 -7.10 -7.02 -5.50
CA ILE A 82 -8.38 -6.29 -5.49
C ILE A 82 -8.59 -5.63 -4.13
N GLU A 83 -8.39 -6.35 -3.03
CA GLU A 83 -8.53 -5.81 -1.67
C GLU A 83 -7.63 -4.58 -1.44
N ASP A 84 -6.38 -4.63 -1.93
CA ASP A 84 -5.47 -3.49 -1.88
C ASP A 84 -5.97 -2.31 -2.71
N CYS A 85 -6.43 -2.57 -3.94
CA CYS A 85 -6.94 -1.52 -4.81
C CYS A 85 -8.22 -0.89 -4.25
N ASP A 86 -9.13 -1.69 -3.70
CA ASP A 86 -10.39 -1.23 -3.09
C ASP A 86 -10.12 -0.32 -1.90
N CYS A 87 -9.12 -0.66 -1.07
CA CYS A 87 -8.67 0.21 0.01
C CYS A 87 -8.15 1.56 -0.53
N VAL A 88 -7.31 1.56 -1.58
CA VAL A 88 -6.81 2.81 -2.19
C VAL A 88 -7.95 3.66 -2.75
N ILE A 89 -8.90 3.04 -3.45
CA ILE A 89 -10.04 3.74 -4.07
C ILE A 89 -10.95 4.34 -3.02
N ALA A 90 -11.26 3.61 -1.94
CA ALA A 90 -12.07 4.10 -0.82
C ALA A 90 -11.45 5.33 -0.13
N HIS A 91 -10.12 5.49 -0.23
CA HIS A 91 -9.37 6.61 0.35
C HIS A 91 -8.80 7.55 -0.73
N GLY A 92 -9.42 7.58 -1.92
CA GLY A 92 -8.96 8.43 -3.02
C GLY A 92 -8.91 9.93 -2.70
N GLY A 93 -9.73 10.40 -1.75
CA GLY A 93 -9.78 11.81 -1.34
C GLY A 93 -8.54 12.29 -0.58
N VAL A 94 -7.70 11.39 -0.05
CA VAL A 94 -6.51 11.79 0.72
C VAL A 94 -5.20 11.62 -0.04
N CYS A 95 -5.16 10.88 -1.15
CA CYS A 95 -3.94 10.56 -1.90
C CYS A 95 -3.88 11.22 -3.28
N ALA A 96 -2.69 11.24 -3.89
CA ALA A 96 -2.50 11.83 -5.21
C ALA A 96 -3.33 11.09 -6.28
N PRO A 97 -3.96 11.78 -7.24
CA PRO A 97 -4.83 11.16 -8.25
C PRO A 97 -4.16 10.00 -9.01
N GLU A 98 -2.86 10.10 -9.27
CA GLU A 98 -2.07 9.07 -9.96
C GLU A 98 -2.05 7.72 -9.21
N VAL A 99 -2.10 7.74 -7.88
CA VAL A 99 -2.16 6.52 -7.05
C VAL A 99 -3.51 5.84 -7.23
N VAL A 100 -4.59 6.62 -7.28
CA VAL A 100 -5.95 6.13 -7.50
C VAL A 100 -6.12 5.56 -8.91
N VAL A 101 -5.60 6.25 -9.94
CA VAL A 101 -5.61 5.74 -11.33
C VAL A 101 -4.86 4.42 -11.44
N LYS A 102 -3.69 4.29 -10.80
CA LYS A 102 -2.95 3.03 -10.74
C LYS A 102 -3.75 1.93 -10.05
N ALA A 103 -4.48 2.24 -8.98
CA ALA A 103 -5.33 1.27 -8.28
C ALA A 103 -6.48 0.78 -9.19
N PHE A 104 -7.20 1.68 -9.88
CA PHE A 104 -8.23 1.25 -10.84
C PHE A 104 -7.67 0.35 -11.94
N TYR A 105 -6.53 0.71 -12.53
CA TYR A 105 -5.87 -0.12 -13.55
C TYR A 105 -5.49 -1.50 -13.00
N ARG A 106 -4.82 -1.56 -11.84
CA ARG A 106 -4.36 -2.80 -11.21
C ARG A 106 -5.52 -3.69 -10.77
N ARG A 107 -6.63 -3.10 -10.33
CA ARG A 107 -7.88 -3.81 -10.03
C ARG A 107 -8.47 -4.44 -11.30
N GLY A 108 -8.49 -3.70 -12.40
CA GLY A 108 -8.90 -4.22 -13.71
C GLY A 108 -8.07 -5.43 -14.15
N CYS A 109 -6.74 -5.35 -14.02
CA CYS A 109 -5.84 -6.48 -14.29
C CYS A 109 -6.12 -7.70 -13.39
N ALA A 110 -6.51 -7.46 -12.14
CA ALA A 110 -6.83 -8.53 -11.21
C ALA A 110 -8.17 -9.21 -11.55
N PHE A 111 -9.19 -8.43 -11.93
CA PHE A 111 -10.46 -8.98 -12.41
C PHE A 111 -10.30 -9.77 -13.70
N GLU A 112 -9.53 -9.28 -14.68
CA GLU A 112 -9.25 -9.99 -15.93
C GLU A 112 -8.67 -11.40 -15.67
N ARG A 113 -7.87 -11.57 -14.61
CA ARG A 113 -7.29 -12.86 -14.21
C ARG A 113 -8.29 -13.80 -13.54
N MET A 114 -9.41 -13.28 -13.05
CA MET A 114 -10.45 -14.08 -12.41
C MET A 114 -11.49 -14.62 -13.39
N GLY A 115 -11.52 -14.12 -14.63
CA GLY A 115 -12.55 -14.42 -15.63
C GLY A 115 -13.81 -13.58 -15.46
#